data_AF-A0A7W6HD66-F1
#
_entry.id   AF-A0A7W6HD66-F1
#
_cell.length_a   1.000
_cell.length_b   1.000
_cell.length_c   1.000
_cell.angle_alpha   90.00
_cell.angle_beta   90.00
_cell.angle_gamma   90.00
#
_symmetry.space_group_name_H-M   'P 1'
#
loop_
_entity.id
_entity.type
_entity.pdbx_description
1 polymer ?
#
loop_
_entity_poly.entity_id
_entity_poly.type
_entity_poly.pdbx_seq_one_letter_code
_entity_poly.pdbx_strand_id
1 'polypeptide(L)'
;MSTTDYPDLEINIDDILEENPEDKKETPLRPGASTAPVSGGSRTAAPTEQPWRIDGGLHGIGDDLENRVRSWRNLVRLLKQHRPQLETAAAEREKLIEALGRIVPEVVASGATLKTALDKTQSGDLSDNLAGHFSKNLKALEELEEVAEALTGNLVWMRSVWEQYARTIVQAQTMREEMEKSGNRS
;
A
#
# COMPACT_ATOMS: atom_id res chain seq x y z
N MET A 1 4.23 33.40 -4.69
CA MET A 1 3.47 32.19 -5.03
C MET A 1 4.39 31.34 -5.88
N SER A 2 5.07 30.37 -5.26
CA SER A 2 5.97 29.45 -5.96
C SER A 2 5.21 28.16 -6.23
N THR A 3 5.01 27.86 -7.50
CA THR A 3 4.47 26.60 -7.98
C THR A 3 5.59 25.58 -7.92
N THR A 4 5.51 24.63 -6.98
CA THR A 4 6.42 23.50 -6.91
C THR A 4 5.98 22.49 -7.98
N ASP A 5 6.72 22.48 -9.08
CA ASP A 5 6.64 21.51 -10.16
C ASP A 5 7.25 20.19 -9.65
N TYR A 6 6.40 19.20 -9.35
CA TYR A 6 6.85 17.85 -8.98
C TYR A 6 6.88 17.01 -10.27
N PRO A 7 8.04 16.48 -10.69
CA PRO A 7 8.08 15.58 -11.82
C PRO A 7 7.34 14.27 -11.47
N ASP A 8 6.37 13.90 -12.31
CA ASP A 8 5.70 12.61 -12.30
C ASP A 8 6.72 11.46 -12.36
N LEU A 9 6.98 10.87 -11.20
CA LEU A 9 7.61 9.55 -11.10
C LEU A 9 6.50 8.50 -11.13
N GLU A 10 5.87 8.34 -12.30
CA GLU A 10 5.13 7.12 -12.62
C GLU A 10 6.15 5.98 -12.75
N ILE A 11 6.56 5.41 -11.61
CA ILE A 11 7.20 4.10 -11.60
C ILE A 11 6.08 3.11 -11.96
N ASN A 12 6.02 2.74 -13.23
CA ASN A 12 5.11 1.72 -13.71
C ASN A 12 5.57 0.36 -13.19
N ILE A 13 5.04 -0.05 -12.03
CA ILE A 13 5.38 -1.31 -11.35
C ILE A 13 5.02 -2.53 -12.21
N ASP A 14 4.15 -2.38 -13.20
CA ASP A 14 3.79 -3.46 -14.12
C ASP A 14 4.99 -3.88 -15.01
N ASP A 15 5.94 -2.98 -15.31
CA ASP A 15 7.18 -3.32 -16.04
C ASP A 15 8.15 -4.19 -15.22
N ILE A 16 8.01 -4.24 -13.88
CA ILE A 16 8.89 -5.02 -13.00
C ILE A 16 8.39 -6.46 -12.84
N LEU A 17 7.17 -6.78 -13.27
CA LEU A 17 6.54 -8.09 -13.05
C LEU A 17 6.43 -8.98 -14.31
N GLU A 18 6.91 -8.53 -15.48
CA GLU A 18 6.83 -9.28 -16.74
C GLU A 18 8.15 -9.96 -17.19
N GLU A 19 9.18 -10.03 -16.35
CA GLU A 19 10.36 -10.86 -16.67
C GLU A 19 10.08 -12.33 -16.34
N ASN A 20 9.65 -13.07 -17.36
CA ASN A 20 9.22 -14.46 -17.35
C ASN A 20 10.39 -15.37 -17.79
N PRO A 21 11.10 -16.09 -16.89
CA PRO A 21 12.21 -16.96 -17.30
C PRO A 21 11.71 -18.38 -17.62
N GLU A 22 11.01 -18.53 -18.75
CA GLU A 22 10.71 -19.84 -19.36
C GLU A 22 11.35 -19.87 -20.75
N ASP A 23 12.61 -20.33 -20.85
CA ASP A 23 13.07 -21.32 -21.85
C ASP A 23 14.60 -21.49 -21.79
N LYS A 24 15.08 -22.53 -21.10
CA LYS A 24 16.36 -23.18 -21.44
C LYS A 24 16.23 -24.69 -21.27
N LYS A 25 15.71 -25.33 -22.33
CA LYS A 25 15.91 -26.75 -22.59
C LYS A 25 17.31 -26.97 -23.19
N GLU A 26 18.21 -27.60 -22.44
CA GLU A 26 19.37 -28.30 -23.01
C GLU A 26 19.56 -29.69 -22.38
N THR A 27 19.13 -30.67 -23.18
CA THR A 27 19.60 -32.04 -23.48
C THR A 27 20.69 -32.74 -22.62
N PRO A 28 20.64 -34.10 -22.50
CA PRO A 28 21.44 -34.89 -21.56
C PRO A 28 22.74 -35.46 -22.16
N LEU A 29 23.82 -35.46 -21.38
CA LEU A 29 25.08 -36.13 -21.73
C LEU A 29 25.41 -37.28 -20.76
N ARG A 30 25.35 -38.49 -21.32
CA ARG A 30 26.11 -39.72 -20.96
C ARG A 30 26.91 -40.05 -22.26
N PRO A 31 27.98 -40.88 -22.32
CA PRO A 31 28.61 -41.75 -21.31
C PRO A 31 30.17 -41.76 -21.34
N GLY A 32 30.82 -42.51 -20.44
CA GLY A 32 32.22 -42.91 -20.61
C GLY A 32 32.83 -43.60 -19.38
N ALA A 33 33.03 -44.91 -19.47
CA ALA A 33 33.65 -45.73 -18.43
C ALA A 33 35.18 -45.56 -18.38
N SER A 34 35.78 -45.66 -17.19
CA SER A 34 37.17 -46.11 -17.05
C SER A 34 37.42 -46.72 -15.66
N THR A 35 37.57 -48.05 -15.68
CA THR A 35 38.46 -48.93 -14.89
C THR A 35 39.01 -48.49 -13.52
N ALA A 36 38.73 -49.33 -12.50
CA ALA A 36 39.52 -49.56 -11.27
C ALA A 36 40.91 -50.19 -11.60
N PRO A 37 41.82 -50.55 -10.65
CA PRO A 37 41.75 -50.51 -9.16
C PRO A 37 43.06 -50.01 -8.48
N VAL A 38 43.07 -49.79 -7.15
CA VAL A 38 44.19 -50.15 -6.26
C VAL A 38 43.68 -50.25 -4.82
N SER A 39 44.07 -51.36 -4.18
CA SER A 39 43.86 -51.72 -2.79
C SER A 39 45.06 -51.27 -1.94
N GLY A 40 44.82 -50.90 -0.67
CA GLY A 40 45.82 -50.92 0.39
C GLY A 40 46.21 -49.55 0.96
N GLY A 41 45.87 -49.30 2.24
CA GLY A 41 46.36 -48.13 2.95
C GLY A 41 45.81 -48.00 4.37
N SER A 42 46.59 -48.50 5.32
CA SER A 42 46.46 -48.42 6.78
C SER A 42 45.70 -47.23 7.38
N ARG A 43 44.94 -47.57 8.43
CA ARG A 43 44.41 -46.70 9.48
C ARG A 43 45.41 -45.64 9.92
N THR A 44 45.05 -44.38 9.72
CA THR A 44 45.28 -43.29 10.69
C THR A 44 44.07 -42.36 10.58
N ALA A 45 43.15 -42.49 11.55
CA ALA A 45 41.96 -41.66 11.65
C ALA A 45 42.37 -40.25 12.09
N ALA A 46 42.61 -39.38 11.12
CA ALA A 46 42.36 -37.95 11.31
C ALA A 46 40.84 -37.76 11.41
N PRO A 47 40.32 -36.88 12.28
CA PRO A 47 38.92 -36.52 12.22
C PRO A 47 38.71 -35.81 10.88
N THR A 48 38.19 -36.54 9.89
CA THR A 48 37.57 -35.92 8.71
C THR A 48 36.42 -35.09 9.25
N GLU A 49 36.66 -33.80 9.43
CA GLU A 49 35.62 -32.80 9.61
C GLU A 49 34.63 -33.02 8.47
N GLN A 50 33.51 -33.66 8.80
CA GLN A 50 32.44 -33.83 7.83
C GLN A 50 32.01 -32.43 7.43
N PRO A 51 31.88 -32.13 6.12
CA PRO A 51 31.39 -30.85 5.67
C PRO A 51 30.01 -30.65 6.29
N TRP A 52 29.92 -29.64 7.16
CA TRP A 52 28.74 -29.01 7.75
C TRP A 52 27.45 -29.78 7.46
N ARG A 53 27.09 -30.71 8.35
CA ARG A 53 25.75 -31.31 8.31
C ARG A 53 24.75 -30.20 8.56
N ILE A 54 24.09 -29.75 7.50
CA ILE A 54 22.90 -28.90 7.60
C ILE A 54 21.86 -29.71 8.37
N ASP A 55 21.46 -29.27 9.55
CA ASP A 55 20.35 -29.88 10.29
C ASP A 55 19.11 -29.89 9.37
N GLY A 56 18.62 -31.08 9.01
CA GLY A 56 17.50 -31.29 8.07
C GLY A 56 17.87 -31.59 6.61
N GLY A 57 19.14 -31.47 6.21
CA GLY A 57 19.62 -31.78 4.84
C GLY A 57 18.91 -30.97 3.72
N LEU A 58 18.98 -31.47 2.48
CA LEU A 58 18.34 -30.84 1.30
C LEU A 58 16.81 -30.69 1.44
N HIS A 59 16.17 -31.48 2.30
CA HIS A 59 14.72 -31.43 2.52
C HIS A 59 14.30 -30.16 3.28
N GLY A 60 15.08 -29.75 4.28
CA GLY A 60 14.80 -28.51 5.03
C GLY A 60 14.91 -27.24 4.17
N ILE A 61 15.78 -27.24 3.16
CA ILE A 61 15.88 -26.16 2.17
C ILE A 61 14.61 -26.09 1.30
N GLY A 62 14.05 -27.26 0.93
CA GLY A 62 12.81 -27.34 0.17
C GLY A 62 11.61 -26.80 0.93
N ASP A 63 11.46 -27.20 2.20
CA ASP A 63 10.36 -26.75 3.06
C ASP A 63 10.44 -25.24 3.34
N ASP A 64 11.66 -24.71 3.58
CA ASP A 64 11.88 -23.27 3.77
C ASP A 64 11.56 -22.49 2.48
N LEU A 65 12.01 -22.97 1.32
CA LEU A 65 11.68 -22.35 0.04
C LEU A 65 10.16 -22.34 -0.21
N GLU A 66 9.45 -23.43 0.06
CA GLU A 66 8.01 -23.49 -0.12
C GLU A 66 7.28 -22.51 0.82
N ASN A 67 7.68 -22.46 2.09
CA ASN A 67 7.12 -21.53 3.07
C ASN A 67 7.35 -20.08 2.64
N ARG A 68 8.55 -19.76 2.13
CA ARG A 68 8.87 -18.43 1.60
C ARG A 68 8.04 -18.09 0.38
N VAL A 69 7.95 -18.98 -0.60
CA VAL A 69 7.12 -18.77 -1.81
C VAL A 69 5.66 -18.52 -1.43
N ARG A 70 5.13 -19.27 -0.45
CA ARG A 70 3.78 -19.08 0.08
C ARG A 70 3.61 -17.70 0.72
N SER A 71 4.57 -17.28 1.55
CA SER A 71 4.59 -15.95 2.18
C SER A 71 4.67 -14.83 1.14
N TRP A 72 5.51 -14.96 0.12
CA TRP A 72 5.59 -14.01 -1.00
C TRP A 72 4.28 -13.88 -1.76
N ARG A 73 3.64 -15.01 -2.12
CA ARG A 73 2.32 -14.98 -2.78
C ARG A 73 1.28 -14.28 -1.92
N ASN A 74 1.30 -14.51 -0.61
CA ASN A 74 0.38 -13.87 0.33
C ASN A 74 0.58 -12.35 0.37
N LEU A 75 1.83 -11.87 0.43
CA LEU A 75 2.14 -10.43 0.41
C LEU A 75 1.71 -9.78 -0.91
N VAL A 76 2.01 -10.39 -2.05
CA VAL A 76 1.57 -9.88 -3.36
C VAL A 76 0.05 -9.81 -3.45
N ARG A 77 -0.66 -10.83 -2.94
CA ARG A 77 -2.12 -10.82 -2.89
C ARG A 77 -2.65 -9.69 -2.01
N LEU A 78 -2.03 -9.42 -0.86
CA LEU A 78 -2.41 -8.31 0.03
C LEU A 78 -2.18 -6.95 -0.62
N LEU A 79 -1.03 -6.74 -1.28
CA LEU A 79 -0.75 -5.50 -2.01
C LEU A 79 -1.78 -5.26 -3.13
N LYS A 80 -2.12 -6.30 -3.89
CA LYS A 80 -3.17 -6.25 -4.92
C LYS A 80 -4.55 -5.95 -4.32
N GLN A 81 -4.83 -6.40 -3.10
CA GLN A 81 -6.08 -6.13 -2.40
C GLN A 81 -6.16 -4.70 -1.86
N HIS A 82 -5.05 -4.13 -1.37
CA HIS A 82 -5.03 -2.78 -0.81
C HIS A 82 -5.10 -1.68 -1.87
N ARG A 83 -4.55 -1.91 -3.07
CA ARG A 83 -4.57 -0.94 -4.17
C ARG A 83 -5.97 -0.38 -4.51
N PRO A 84 -7.01 -1.20 -4.80
CA PRO A 84 -8.34 -0.68 -5.10
C PRO A 84 -8.98 0.04 -3.90
N GLN A 85 -8.61 -0.32 -2.67
CA GLN A 85 -9.09 0.37 -1.47
C GLN A 85 -8.53 1.80 -1.40
N LEU A 86 -7.24 1.98 -1.71
CA LEU A 86 -6.61 3.31 -1.80
C LEU A 86 -7.23 4.16 -2.90
N GLU A 87 -7.42 3.58 -4.08
CA GLU A 87 -8.04 4.26 -5.23
C GLU A 87 -9.47 4.70 -4.90
N THR A 88 -10.26 3.83 -4.25
CA THR A 88 -11.62 4.17 -3.81
C THR A 88 -11.61 5.28 -2.75
N ALA A 89 -10.70 5.21 -1.77
CA ALA A 89 -10.58 6.24 -0.73
C ALA A 89 -10.19 7.60 -1.32
N ALA A 90 -9.26 7.63 -2.28
CA ALA A 90 -8.83 8.84 -2.97
C ALA A 90 -9.95 9.44 -3.84
N ALA A 91 -10.68 8.61 -4.59
CA ALA A 91 -11.81 9.05 -5.40
C ALA A 91 -12.93 9.64 -4.52
N GLU A 92 -13.19 9.04 -3.36
CA GLU A 92 -14.20 9.55 -2.43
C GLU A 92 -13.75 10.86 -1.77
N ARG A 93 -12.47 10.98 -1.41
CA ARG A 93 -11.89 12.25 -0.93
C ARG A 93 -12.12 13.38 -1.93
N GLU A 94 -11.88 13.12 -3.22
CA GLU A 94 -12.04 14.13 -4.26
C GLU A 94 -13.49 14.61 -4.38
N LYS A 95 -14.46 13.68 -4.36
CA LYS A 95 -15.89 14.03 -4.34
C LYS A 95 -16.27 14.85 -3.12
N LEU A 96 -15.75 14.52 -1.95
CA LEU A 96 -16.02 15.25 -0.70
C LEU A 96 -15.41 16.65 -0.74
N ILE A 97 -14.21 16.81 -1.30
CA ILE A 97 -13.59 18.12 -1.52
C ILE A 97 -14.40 18.95 -2.52
N GLU A 98 -14.90 18.34 -3.59
CA GLU A 98 -15.77 19.02 -4.55
C GLU A 98 -17.08 19.47 -3.89
N ALA A 99 -17.71 18.60 -3.08
CA ALA A 99 -18.91 18.94 -2.31
C ALA A 99 -18.65 20.10 -1.33
N LEU A 100 -17.53 20.06 -0.61
CA LEU A 100 -17.10 21.15 0.27
C LEU A 100 -16.93 22.46 -0.50
N GLY A 101 -16.33 22.41 -1.70
CA GLY A 101 -16.17 23.55 -2.60
C GLY A 101 -17.50 24.18 -3.04
N ARG A 102 -18.59 23.41 -3.08
CA ARG A 102 -19.94 23.91 -3.38
C ARG A 102 -20.65 24.47 -2.16
N ILE A 103 -20.57 23.80 -1.01
CA ILE A 103 -21.32 24.16 0.21
C ILE A 103 -20.75 25.39 0.91
N VAL A 104 -19.41 25.55 0.95
CA VAL A 104 -18.78 26.69 1.61
C VAL A 104 -19.30 28.04 1.08
N PRO A 105 -19.37 28.28 -0.24
CA PRO A 105 -20.01 29.47 -0.79
C PRO A 105 -21.47 29.67 -0.35
N GLU A 106 -22.27 28.61 -0.25
CA GLU A 106 -23.67 28.69 0.18
C GLU A 106 -23.81 29.08 1.65
N VAL A 107 -22.95 28.55 2.53
CA VAL A 107 -22.87 28.95 3.93
C VAL A 107 -22.50 30.42 4.06
N VAL A 108 -21.48 30.87 3.31
CA VAL A 108 -21.05 32.27 3.31
C VAL A 108 -22.16 33.20 2.81
N ALA A 109 -22.83 32.83 1.71
CA ALA A 109 -23.91 33.61 1.12
C ALA A 109 -25.15 33.67 2.04
N SER A 110 -25.53 32.54 2.65
CA SER A 110 -26.66 32.49 3.59
C SER A 110 -26.36 33.29 4.87
N GLY A 111 -25.14 33.22 5.39
CA GLY A 111 -24.71 34.01 6.55
C GLY A 111 -24.69 35.52 6.26
N ALA A 112 -24.21 35.93 5.08
CA ALA A 112 -24.26 37.32 4.65
C ALA A 112 -25.71 37.83 4.53
N THR A 113 -26.60 37.03 3.95
CA THR A 113 -28.03 37.37 3.81
C THR A 113 -28.70 37.50 5.19
N LEU A 114 -28.44 36.56 6.10
CA LEU A 114 -28.97 36.60 7.47
C LEU A 114 -28.48 37.84 8.21
N LYS A 115 -27.19 38.19 8.08
CA LYS A 115 -26.64 39.42 8.66
C LYS A 115 -27.38 40.66 8.15
N THR A 116 -27.58 40.78 6.84
CA THR A 116 -28.32 41.91 6.26
C THR A 116 -29.76 41.97 6.77
N ALA A 117 -30.44 40.83 6.90
CA ALA A 117 -31.80 40.78 7.45
C ALA A 117 -31.84 41.19 8.94
N LEU A 118 -30.83 40.80 9.73
CA LEU A 118 -30.68 41.23 11.12
C LEU A 118 -30.45 42.74 11.24
N ASP A 119 -29.59 43.31 10.41
CA ASP A 119 -29.29 44.74 10.41
C ASP A 119 -30.57 45.57 10.08
N LYS A 120 -31.37 45.13 9.10
CA LYS A 120 -32.68 45.74 8.80
C LYS A 120 -33.65 45.64 9.98
N THR A 121 -33.73 44.46 10.59
CA THR A 121 -34.59 44.21 11.75
C THR A 121 -34.22 45.15 12.91
N GLN A 122 -32.92 45.35 13.16
CA GLN A 122 -32.42 46.28 14.17
C GLN A 122 -32.75 47.75 13.86
N SER A 123 -32.82 48.11 12.58
CA SER A 123 -33.26 49.44 12.14
C SER A 123 -34.77 49.67 12.23
N GLY A 124 -35.53 48.68 12.71
CA GLY A 124 -36.99 48.76 12.90
C GLY A 124 -37.81 48.26 11.71
N ASP A 125 -37.17 47.74 10.66
CA ASP A 125 -37.84 47.13 9.51
C ASP A 125 -38.06 45.63 9.75
N LEU A 126 -39.30 45.27 10.10
CA LEU A 126 -39.74 43.89 10.37
C LEU A 126 -40.33 43.21 9.12
N SER A 127 -40.16 43.80 7.93
CA SER A 127 -40.74 43.24 6.70
C SER A 127 -40.05 41.97 6.21
N ASP A 128 -38.81 41.72 6.64
CA ASP A 128 -38.03 40.56 6.21
C ASP A 128 -38.39 39.29 7.01
N ASN A 129 -38.46 38.15 6.33
CA ASN A 129 -38.73 36.85 6.97
C ASN A 129 -37.47 36.31 7.67
N LEU A 130 -37.17 36.87 8.84
CA LEU A 130 -35.98 36.53 9.62
C LEU A 130 -35.91 35.04 9.99
N ALA A 131 -37.04 34.43 10.34
CA ALA A 131 -37.12 33.00 10.64
C ALA A 131 -36.69 32.14 9.44
N GLY A 132 -37.12 32.51 8.22
CA GLY A 132 -36.71 31.84 6.99
C GLY A 132 -35.20 31.93 6.74
N HIS A 133 -34.59 33.09 7.01
CA HIS A 133 -33.14 33.27 6.89
C HIS A 133 -32.35 32.42 7.89
N PHE A 134 -32.81 32.34 9.14
CA PHE A 134 -32.23 31.45 10.15
C PHE A 134 -32.32 29.98 9.73
N SER A 135 -33.49 29.51 9.31
CA SER A 135 -33.66 28.13 8.86
C SER A 135 -32.77 27.80 7.66
N LYS A 136 -32.63 28.73 6.71
CA LYS A 136 -31.74 28.54 5.55
C LYS A 136 -30.27 28.47 5.94
N ASN A 137 -29.83 29.36 6.83
CA ASN A 137 -28.44 29.37 7.29
C ASN A 137 -28.12 28.15 8.14
N LEU A 138 -29.04 27.74 9.02
CA LEU A 138 -28.91 26.51 9.82
C LEU A 138 -28.75 25.29 8.92
N LYS A 139 -29.64 25.13 7.93
CA LYS A 139 -29.55 24.02 6.97
C LYS A 139 -28.22 23.99 6.21
N ALA A 140 -27.73 25.15 5.76
CA ALA A 140 -26.43 25.21 5.08
C ALA A 140 -25.26 24.81 6.01
N LEU A 141 -25.34 25.17 7.30
CA LEU A 141 -24.35 24.76 8.29
C LEU A 141 -24.42 23.25 8.61
N GLU A 142 -25.61 22.66 8.67
CA GLU A 142 -25.81 21.22 8.83
C GLU A 142 -25.19 20.44 7.66
N GLU A 143 -25.41 20.89 6.42
CA GLU A 143 -24.80 20.28 5.22
C GLU A 143 -23.26 20.40 5.24
N LEU A 144 -22.73 21.53 5.74
CA LEU A 144 -21.28 21.69 5.92
C LEU A 144 -20.72 20.73 6.97
N GLU A 145 -21.43 20.55 8.08
CA GLU A 145 -21.06 19.61 9.14
C GLU A 145 -21.05 18.16 8.63
N GLU A 146 -22.07 17.76 7.87
CA GLU A 146 -22.16 16.43 7.25
C GLU A 146 -20.96 16.15 6.33
N VAL A 147 -20.60 17.10 5.46
CA VAL A 147 -19.43 16.94 4.59
C VAL A 147 -18.12 16.95 5.37
N ALA A 148 -18.00 17.75 6.43
CA ALA A 148 -16.82 17.77 7.29
C ALA A 148 -16.64 16.45 8.06
N GLU A 149 -17.72 15.87 8.57
CA GLU A 149 -17.72 14.55 9.21
C GLU A 149 -17.30 13.46 8.22
N ALA A 150 -17.92 13.43 7.03
CA ALA A 150 -17.60 12.49 5.98
C ALA A 150 -16.13 12.59 5.53
N LEU A 151 -15.60 13.81 5.38
CA LEU A 151 -14.20 14.04 5.03
C LEU A 151 -13.26 13.54 6.13
N THR A 152 -13.59 13.78 7.39
CA THR A 152 -12.80 13.30 8.53
C THR A 152 -12.78 11.77 8.57
N GLY A 153 -13.94 11.13 8.40
CA GLY A 153 -14.06 9.67 8.31
C GLY A 153 -13.23 9.10 7.15
N ASN A 154 -13.32 9.72 5.98
CA ASN A 154 -12.54 9.32 4.80
C ASN A 154 -11.03 9.44 5.04
N LEU A 155 -10.55 10.53 5.63
CA LEU A 155 -9.12 10.72 5.93
C LEU A 155 -8.58 9.68 6.91
N VAL A 156 -9.35 9.34 7.95
CA VAL A 156 -8.99 8.29 8.92
C VAL A 156 -8.92 6.93 8.22
N TRP A 157 -9.91 6.62 7.39
CA TRP A 157 -9.93 5.39 6.60
C TRP A 157 -8.74 5.31 5.64
N MET A 158 -8.52 6.36 4.84
CA MET A 158 -7.41 6.44 3.88
C MET A 158 -6.06 6.26 4.58
N ARG A 159 -5.86 6.90 5.74
CA ARG A 159 -4.66 6.70 6.57
C ARG A 159 -4.51 5.25 6.99
N SER A 160 -5.57 4.60 7.46
CA SER A 160 -5.52 3.20 7.87
C SER A 160 -5.12 2.27 6.72
N VAL A 161 -5.71 2.46 5.54
CA VAL A 161 -5.37 1.66 4.35
C VAL A 161 -3.92 1.92 3.92
N TRP A 162 -3.47 3.17 3.94
CA TRP A 162 -2.08 3.53 3.66
C TRP A 162 -1.10 2.88 4.63
N GLU A 163 -1.39 2.89 5.93
CA GLU A 163 -0.55 2.25 6.94
C GLU A 163 -0.48 0.73 6.73
N GLN A 164 -1.60 0.10 6.36
CA GLN A 164 -1.62 -1.34 6.03
C GLN A 164 -0.76 -1.63 4.80
N TYR A 165 -0.94 -0.87 3.72
CA TYR A 165 -0.17 -0.99 2.50
C TYR A 165 1.34 -0.79 2.74
N ALA A 166 1.72 0.25 3.47
CA ALA A 166 3.11 0.53 3.81
C ALA A 166 3.74 -0.60 4.65
N ARG A 167 3.01 -1.14 5.63
CA ARG A 167 3.47 -2.30 6.41
C ARG A 167 3.73 -3.52 5.52
N THR A 168 2.86 -3.79 4.55
CA THR A 168 3.05 -4.90 3.61
C THR A 168 4.27 -4.69 2.71
N ILE A 169 4.53 -3.46 2.27
CA ILE A 169 5.75 -3.13 1.50
C ILE A 169 7.00 -3.36 2.35
N VAL A 170 7.04 -2.85 3.58
CA VAL A 170 8.18 -3.02 4.47
C VAL A 170 8.44 -4.51 4.73
N GLN A 171 7.38 -5.30 4.95
CA GLN A 171 7.51 -6.76 5.09
C GLN A 171 8.11 -7.42 3.85
N ALA A 172 7.67 -7.02 2.65
CA ALA A 172 8.23 -7.54 1.40
C ALA A 172 9.71 -7.15 1.22
N GLN A 173 10.09 -5.93 1.60
CA GLN A 173 11.49 -5.47 1.56
C GLN A 173 12.36 -6.24 2.53
N THR A 174 11.93 -6.41 3.79
CA THR A 174 12.67 -7.19 4.78
C THR A 174 12.88 -8.63 4.30
N MET A 175 11.85 -9.27 3.73
CA MET A 175 11.99 -10.61 3.17
C MET A 175 12.99 -10.66 2.00
N ARG A 176 13.02 -9.64 1.13
CA ARG A 176 14.02 -9.56 0.05
C ARG A 176 15.44 -9.44 0.60
N GLU A 177 15.65 -8.55 1.56
CA GLU A 177 16.97 -8.39 2.20
C GLU A 177 17.43 -9.66 2.91
N GLU A 178 16.53 -10.38 3.56
CA GLU A 178 16.83 -11.68 4.17
C GLU A 178 17.28 -12.70 3.12
N MET A 179 16.67 -12.71 1.93
CA MET A 179 17.10 -13.57 0.84
C MET A 179 18.51 -13.21 0.35
N GLU A 180 18.79 -11.93 0.10
CA GLU A 180 20.11 -11.46 -0.32
C GLU A 180 21.19 -11.80 0.72
N LYS A 181 20.89 -11.58 2.01
CA LYS A 181 21.80 -11.92 3.12
C LYS A 181 22.02 -13.43 3.27
N SER A 182 21.03 -14.26 2.94
CA SER A 182 21.16 -15.72 2.97
C SER A 182 21.93 -16.28 1.77
N GLY A 183 21.78 -15.67 0.59
CA GLY A 183 22.50 -16.03 -0.63
C GLY A 183 24.01 -15.73 -0.56
N ASN A 184 24.40 -14.63 0.08
CA ASN A 184 25.81 -14.25 0.24
C ASN A 184 26.58 -15.04 1.31
N ARG A 185 25.92 -15.89 2.10
CA ARG A 185 26.57 -16.72 3.14
C ARG A 185 26.86 -18.16 2.70
N SER A 186 26.39 -18.55 1.51
CA SER A 186 26.65 -19.87 0.91
C SER A 186 27.79 -19.77 -0.09
#